data_AF-A0A9E2KXR8-F1
#
_entry.id   AF-A0A9E2KXR8-F1
#
_cell.length_a   1.000
_cell.length_b   1.000
_cell.length_c   1.000
_cell.angle_alpha   90.00
_cell.angle_beta   90.00
_cell.angle_gamma   90.00
#
_symmetry.space_group_name_H-M   'P 1'
#
loop_
_entity.id
_entity.type
_entity.pdbx_description
1 polymer ?
#
loop_
_entity_poly.entity_id
_entity_poly.type
_entity_poly.pdbx_seq_one_letter_code
_entity_poly.pdbx_strand_id
1 'polypeptide(L)'
;MTTLSDNIIKETIEKMDGKAFKEIVLKLMEREEKKENLPYEIVDLAKNKPSFPIFISSIEKKLRYDDEMVSSNNSFEAFINTDTYTKEYGITLKIKDSNLDLFLPLPDKIKKEFYLNIKTGTYTCEGEIRYTPELDVFTVHYLKIYAYQDIFNIWSNLISNTDRAVRSRIDFLLSKFGLEPNNLLYIEKIVFLLRLVPLVEKKYLMVDISKREIGKSHVYSMLDFNLYTNCVTRSTAFIDGRNGKEGDFFSEDIAYIIDEIGKVNDPEVITSVQVYKNGDKNEGTIQAGKGNKKSSNSIILLGNPKIIVDFNRIFKDRINIFSNTIIDKNEDSTAFLSRIDSLLPSYGCRTFDSLMLNKNGKDEKFIDIFKNVLPVLREKEINISELLKKFDLPLSFNSSREENAIFKTLEGLLKILYPEVYIENNNLSQKILNFLVVIAIQTRQTVNNQIAIIEKRELGNISFYPYNIKNVYFNLEGSYVYTPHRIFINEGTAIRKIPLDTVGIEINKLEINYLKQMNYQFEEMGIGELRHSLNITNNFEKSNLMFNYLTGNIEKSGQYNIIKSYSLINF
;
A
#
# COMPACT_ATOMS: atom_id res chain seq x y z
N MET A 1 -25.80 -38.12 38.39
CA MET A 1 -26.70 -37.37 39.30
C MET A 1 -26.43 -35.89 39.08
N THR A 2 -27.48 -35.16 38.74
CA THR A 2 -27.63 -33.70 38.53
C THR A 2 -26.46 -32.78 38.92
N THR A 3 -25.89 -32.11 37.92
CA THR A 3 -25.07 -30.89 38.06
C THR A 3 -25.91 -29.78 38.68
N LEU A 4 -25.61 -29.40 39.93
CA LEU A 4 -26.09 -28.17 40.52
C LEU A 4 -25.40 -26.98 39.82
N SER A 5 -26.16 -25.96 39.45
CA SER A 5 -25.59 -24.73 38.88
C SER A 5 -24.80 -23.96 39.95
N ASP A 6 -23.70 -23.30 39.55
CA ASP A 6 -22.82 -22.54 40.44
C ASP A 6 -23.57 -21.50 41.31
N ASN A 7 -24.72 -21.04 40.85
CA ASN A 7 -25.62 -20.14 41.59
C ASN A 7 -26.25 -20.80 42.83
N ILE A 8 -26.59 -22.09 42.77
CA ILE A 8 -27.18 -22.81 43.90
C ILE A 8 -26.12 -23.11 44.97
N ILE A 9 -24.88 -23.34 44.54
CA ILE A 9 -23.74 -23.53 45.44
C ILE A 9 -23.45 -22.22 46.20
N LYS A 10 -23.45 -21.07 45.52
CA LYS A 10 -23.30 -19.75 46.14
C LYS A 10 -24.41 -19.43 47.15
N GLU A 11 -25.68 -19.67 46.81
CA GLU A 11 -26.80 -19.48 47.74
C GLU A 11 -26.73 -20.41 48.96
N THR A 12 -26.20 -21.62 48.79
CA THR A 12 -26.04 -22.58 49.89
C THR A 12 -24.93 -22.14 50.84
N ILE A 13 -23.82 -21.63 50.30
CA ILE A 13 -22.69 -21.09 51.09
C ILE A 13 -23.10 -19.83 51.86
N GLU A 14 -23.92 -18.95 51.28
CA GLU A 14 -24.48 -17.76 51.96
C GLU A 14 -25.36 -18.09 53.17
N LYS A 15 -25.90 -19.31 53.25
CA LYS A 15 -26.73 -19.78 54.37
C LYS A 15 -25.95 -20.52 55.47
N MET A 16 -24.64 -20.76 55.30
CA MET A 16 -23.82 -21.45 56.30
C MET A 16 -23.36 -20.49 57.42
N ASP A 17 -23.39 -20.96 58.67
CA ASP A 17 -22.91 -20.19 59.83
C ASP A 17 -21.39 -20.32 59.98
N GLY A 18 -20.71 -19.17 60.08
CA GLY A 18 -19.25 -19.08 60.24
C GLY A 18 -18.59 -18.13 59.23
N LYS A 19 -18.41 -16.87 59.62
CA LYS A 19 -17.86 -15.80 58.76
C LYS A 19 -16.45 -16.12 58.23
N ALA A 20 -15.61 -16.75 59.04
CA ALA A 20 -14.24 -17.13 58.68
C ALA A 20 -14.19 -18.29 57.66
N PHE A 21 -15.11 -19.26 57.76
CA PHE A 21 -15.18 -20.37 56.81
C PHE A 21 -15.75 -19.93 55.47
N LYS A 22 -16.77 -19.05 55.48
CA LYS A 22 -17.27 -18.35 54.27
C LYS A 22 -16.18 -17.58 53.54
N GLU A 23 -15.38 -16.79 54.25
CA GLU A 23 -14.28 -16.03 53.63
C GLU A 23 -13.18 -16.94 53.08
N ILE A 24 -12.90 -18.09 53.72
CA ILE A 24 -11.92 -19.06 53.23
C ILE A 24 -12.44 -19.77 51.97
N VAL A 25 -13.70 -20.20 51.95
CA VAL A 25 -14.31 -20.86 50.78
C VAL A 25 -14.48 -19.87 49.63
N LEU A 26 -14.91 -18.63 49.88
CA LEU A 26 -14.95 -17.57 48.87
C LEU A 26 -13.54 -17.21 48.36
N LYS A 27 -12.52 -17.13 49.23
CA LYS A 27 -11.12 -16.96 48.80
C LYS A 27 -10.55 -18.15 48.05
N LEU A 28 -11.02 -19.37 48.32
CA LEU A 28 -10.63 -20.58 47.57
C LEU A 28 -11.30 -20.60 46.19
N MET A 29 -12.57 -20.20 46.10
CA MET A 29 -13.27 -20.02 44.82
C MET A 29 -12.71 -18.83 44.01
N GLU A 30 -12.36 -17.71 44.65
CA GLU A 30 -11.66 -16.58 44.01
C GLU A 30 -10.20 -16.92 43.64
N ARG A 31 -9.57 -17.89 44.34
CA ARG A 31 -8.25 -18.43 43.97
C ARG A 31 -8.33 -19.44 42.83
N GLU A 32 -9.42 -20.17 42.67
CA GLU A 32 -9.68 -21.03 41.51
C GLU A 32 -10.09 -20.24 40.25
N GLU A 33 -10.54 -18.98 40.39
CA GLU A 33 -10.70 -18.03 39.28
C GLU A 33 -9.41 -17.23 38.97
N LYS A 34 -8.24 -17.66 39.45
CA LYS A 34 -6.97 -17.17 38.91
C LYS A 34 -6.67 -17.88 37.59
N LYS A 35 -6.31 -17.07 36.58
CA LYS A 35 -5.79 -17.38 35.25
C LYS A 35 -4.56 -18.33 35.19
N GLU A 36 -4.52 -19.41 35.97
CA GLU A 36 -3.46 -20.41 35.89
C GLU A 36 -3.94 -21.56 35.01
N ASN A 37 -3.29 -21.71 33.86
CA ASN A 37 -3.47 -22.76 32.84
C ASN A 37 -4.53 -22.50 31.74
N LEU A 38 -4.55 -21.30 31.17
CA LEU A 38 -5.09 -21.18 29.81
C LEU A 38 -4.23 -22.03 28.85
N PRO A 39 -4.84 -22.80 27.93
CA PRO A 39 -4.11 -23.64 26.97
C PRO A 39 -3.31 -22.82 25.96
N TYR A 40 -3.55 -21.50 25.90
CA TYR A 40 -2.80 -20.55 25.10
C TYR A 40 -2.63 -19.20 25.80
N GLU A 41 -1.64 -18.42 25.35
CA GLU A 41 -1.38 -17.04 25.76
C GLU A 41 -1.09 -16.18 24.52
N ILE A 42 -1.60 -14.95 24.46
CA ILE A 42 -1.25 -13.98 23.41
C ILE A 42 -0.18 -13.05 23.94
N VAL A 43 1.01 -13.11 23.34
CA VAL A 43 2.17 -12.33 23.76
C VAL A 43 2.41 -11.21 22.75
N ASP A 44 2.67 -10.00 23.26
CA ASP A 44 3.02 -8.85 22.42
C ASP A 44 4.38 -9.06 21.74
N LEU A 45 4.36 -9.33 20.43
CA LEU A 45 5.55 -9.55 19.60
C LEU A 45 6.50 -8.35 19.62
N ALA A 46 5.99 -7.13 19.84
CA ALA A 46 6.84 -5.94 19.93
C ALA A 46 7.76 -5.96 21.17
N LYS A 47 7.34 -6.63 22.24
CA LYS A 47 8.02 -6.65 23.55
C LYS A 47 8.80 -7.94 23.78
N ASN A 48 8.24 -9.07 23.36
CA ASN A 48 8.82 -10.38 23.59
C ASN A 48 8.96 -11.12 22.26
N LYS A 49 10.12 -11.74 22.06
CA LYS A 49 10.38 -12.61 20.90
C LYS A 49 10.30 -14.08 21.30
N PRO A 50 10.15 -14.99 20.33
CA PRO A 50 10.23 -16.40 20.61
C PRO A 50 11.57 -16.77 21.21
N SER A 51 11.54 -17.63 22.21
CA SER A 51 12.73 -18.00 22.98
C SER A 51 13.23 -19.42 22.67
N PHE A 52 12.34 -20.28 22.16
CA PHE A 52 12.64 -21.66 21.85
C PHE A 52 13.25 -21.83 20.44
N PRO A 53 14.06 -22.88 20.21
CA PRO A 53 14.57 -23.21 18.88
C PRO A 53 13.43 -23.55 17.92
N ILE A 54 13.64 -23.30 16.63
CA ILE A 54 12.64 -23.56 15.59
C ILE A 54 12.36 -25.07 15.48
N PHE A 55 11.09 -25.43 15.34
CA PHE A 55 10.66 -26.80 15.05
C PHE A 55 11.13 -27.19 13.65
N ILE A 56 11.94 -28.25 13.56
CA ILE A 56 12.55 -28.74 12.32
C ILE A 56 12.24 -30.23 12.10
N SER A 57 12.39 -30.70 10.87
CA SER A 57 12.04 -32.08 10.48
C SER A 57 12.76 -33.18 11.28
N SER A 58 13.95 -32.90 11.82
CA SER A 58 14.65 -33.85 12.71
C SER A 58 13.95 -34.00 14.06
N ILE A 59 13.29 -32.96 14.56
CA ILE A 59 12.51 -33.00 15.81
C ILE A 59 11.22 -33.78 15.59
N GLU A 60 10.53 -33.54 14.46
CA GLU A 60 9.36 -34.32 14.06
C GLU A 60 9.67 -35.82 14.02
N LYS A 61 10.76 -36.22 13.36
CA LYS A 61 11.16 -37.63 13.26
C LYS A 61 11.44 -38.24 14.62
N LYS A 62 12.08 -37.49 15.53
CA LYS A 62 12.32 -37.98 16.90
C LYS A 62 10.99 -38.18 17.64
N LEU A 63 10.09 -37.21 17.62
CA LEU A 63 8.77 -37.36 18.26
C LEU A 63 7.97 -38.55 17.73
N ARG A 64 8.12 -38.92 16.45
CA ARG A 64 7.40 -40.05 15.85
C ARG A 64 8.00 -41.43 16.16
N TYR A 65 9.32 -41.51 16.27
CA TYR A 65 10.04 -42.79 16.18
C TYR A 65 11.06 -43.03 17.30
N ASP A 66 11.32 -42.04 18.14
CA ASP A 66 12.21 -42.16 19.30
C ASP A 66 11.37 -42.38 20.56
N ASP A 67 11.40 -43.60 21.07
CA ASP A 67 10.62 -44.01 22.26
C ASP A 67 10.99 -43.21 23.52
N GLU A 68 12.13 -42.52 23.54
CA GLU A 68 12.55 -41.67 24.67
C GLU A 68 11.99 -40.23 24.58
N MET A 69 11.58 -39.76 23.41
CA MET A 69 11.20 -38.36 23.18
C MET A 69 9.68 -38.18 23.08
N VAL A 70 9.05 -37.86 24.21
CA VAL A 70 7.59 -37.70 24.32
C VAL A 70 7.10 -36.29 23.94
N SER A 71 7.93 -35.26 24.12
CA SER A 71 7.57 -33.87 23.83
C SER A 71 8.75 -32.99 23.45
N SER A 72 8.46 -31.85 22.79
CA SER A 72 9.47 -30.86 22.40
C SER A 72 8.97 -29.42 22.57
N ASN A 73 9.75 -28.57 23.25
CA ASN A 73 9.47 -27.15 23.33
C ASN A 73 10.15 -26.41 22.18
N ASN A 74 9.36 -25.86 21.27
CA ASN A 74 9.86 -25.22 20.06
C ASN A 74 9.06 -23.98 19.69
N SER A 75 9.72 -23.08 18.96
CA SER A 75 9.04 -22.04 18.20
C SER A 75 8.71 -22.53 16.79
N PHE A 76 7.63 -22.05 16.20
CA PHE A 76 7.21 -22.43 14.85
C PHE A 76 6.30 -21.37 14.24
N GLU A 77 6.33 -21.22 12.90
CA GLU A 77 5.30 -20.46 12.19
C GLU A 77 4.08 -21.36 11.94
N ALA A 78 2.92 -20.93 12.44
CA ALA A 78 1.67 -21.63 12.26
C ALA A 78 0.63 -20.74 11.57
N PHE A 79 -0.01 -21.28 10.53
CA PHE A 79 -1.26 -20.74 10.02
C PHE A 79 -2.42 -21.21 10.90
N ILE A 80 -3.13 -20.24 11.46
CA ILE A 80 -4.30 -20.44 12.32
C ILE A 80 -5.52 -20.07 11.50
N ASN A 81 -6.41 -21.05 11.23
CA ASN A 81 -7.68 -20.80 10.56
C ASN A 81 -8.79 -20.63 11.60
N THR A 82 -9.36 -19.43 11.67
CA THR A 82 -10.47 -19.09 12.58
C THR A 82 -11.82 -18.95 11.89
N ASP A 83 -11.85 -18.95 10.56
CA ASP A 83 -13.07 -18.76 9.76
C ASP A 83 -13.90 -20.05 9.65
N THR A 84 -13.31 -21.19 9.99
CA THR A 84 -13.96 -22.50 9.89
C THR A 84 -14.08 -23.16 11.26
N TYR A 85 -15.31 -23.27 11.77
CA TYR A 85 -15.64 -23.90 13.05
C TYR A 85 -15.66 -25.43 12.89
N THR A 86 -14.50 -26.05 12.68
CA THR A 86 -14.46 -27.38 12.01
C THR A 86 -14.19 -28.60 12.89
N LYS A 87 -13.76 -28.49 14.15
CA LYS A 87 -13.46 -29.68 14.98
C LYS A 87 -14.13 -29.63 16.35
N GLU A 88 -14.74 -30.73 16.78
CA GLU A 88 -15.47 -30.84 18.06
C GLU A 88 -14.59 -30.60 19.31
N TYR A 89 -13.25 -30.75 19.23
CA TYR A 89 -12.39 -30.78 20.42
C TYR A 89 -11.15 -29.84 20.41
N GLY A 90 -11.02 -28.92 19.44
CA GLY A 90 -9.85 -28.02 19.38
C GLY A 90 -9.68 -27.26 18.07
N ILE A 91 -8.48 -26.70 17.86
CA ILE A 91 -8.08 -25.93 16.67
C ILE A 91 -6.90 -26.62 16.00
N THR A 92 -6.88 -26.63 14.66
CA THR A 92 -5.74 -27.15 13.90
C THR A 92 -4.87 -25.99 13.43
N LEU A 93 -3.58 -26.08 13.72
CA LEU A 93 -2.56 -25.12 13.35
C LEU A 93 -1.71 -25.80 12.28
N LYS A 94 -1.67 -25.23 11.08
CA LYS A 94 -0.83 -25.79 10.02
C LYS A 94 0.54 -25.14 10.10
N ILE A 95 1.60 -25.92 10.32
CA ILE A 95 2.96 -25.39 10.27
C ILE A 95 3.23 -24.88 8.84
N LYS A 96 3.86 -23.73 8.68
CA LYS A 96 4.02 -23.13 7.34
C LYS A 96 5.05 -23.87 6.49
N ASP A 97 6.17 -24.25 7.08
CA ASP A 97 7.30 -24.89 6.39
C ASP A 97 7.23 -26.42 6.35
N SER A 98 6.14 -27.00 6.88
CA SER A 98 5.88 -28.44 6.82
C SER A 98 4.39 -28.66 6.63
N ASN A 99 3.95 -29.65 5.86
CA ASN A 99 2.52 -30.00 5.80
C ASN A 99 2.07 -30.75 7.07
N LEU A 100 2.53 -30.30 8.24
CA LEU A 100 2.25 -30.87 9.53
C LEU A 100 1.16 -30.05 10.22
N ASP A 101 0.14 -30.77 10.67
CA ASP A 101 -0.99 -30.21 11.40
C ASP A 101 -0.79 -30.47 12.90
N LEU A 102 -0.74 -29.40 13.69
CA LEU A 102 -0.75 -29.45 15.15
C LEU A 102 -2.18 -29.24 15.67
N PHE A 103 -2.61 -30.08 16.58
CA PHE A 103 -3.89 -29.95 17.26
C PHE A 103 -3.73 -29.22 18.59
N LEU A 104 -4.36 -28.05 18.73
CA LEU A 104 -4.50 -27.34 20.00
C LEU A 104 -5.83 -27.75 20.65
N PRO A 105 -5.82 -28.59 21.70
CA PRO A 105 -7.03 -28.91 22.44
C PRO A 105 -7.53 -27.66 23.18
N LEU A 106 -8.76 -27.24 22.90
CA LEU A 106 -9.42 -26.09 23.54
C LEU A 106 -10.79 -26.51 24.09
N PRO A 107 -11.06 -26.32 25.40
CA PRO A 107 -12.41 -26.45 25.94
C PRO A 107 -13.39 -25.48 25.25
N ASP A 108 -14.65 -25.88 25.09
CA ASP A 108 -15.66 -25.10 24.33
C ASP A 108 -15.79 -23.64 24.78
N LYS A 109 -15.72 -23.38 26.09
CA LYS A 109 -15.79 -22.03 26.66
C LYS A 109 -14.62 -21.15 26.18
N ILE A 110 -13.41 -21.70 26.12
CA ILE A 110 -12.17 -20.99 25.74
C ILE A 110 -12.05 -20.90 24.22
N LYS A 111 -12.58 -21.88 23.49
CA LYS A 111 -12.52 -21.93 22.02
C LYS A 111 -13.21 -20.74 21.37
N LYS A 112 -14.38 -20.33 21.89
CA LYS A 112 -15.07 -19.12 21.41
C LYS A 112 -14.24 -17.86 21.65
N GLU A 113 -13.61 -17.75 22.82
CA GLU A 113 -12.73 -16.62 23.16
C GLU A 113 -11.50 -16.58 22.26
N PHE A 114 -10.90 -17.74 21.96
CA PHE A 114 -9.78 -17.85 21.01
C PHE A 114 -10.16 -17.30 19.63
N TYR A 115 -11.31 -17.70 19.09
CA TYR A 115 -11.79 -17.21 17.78
C TYR A 115 -12.14 -15.72 17.76
N LEU A 116 -12.47 -15.13 18.93
CA LEU A 116 -12.71 -13.69 19.03
C LEU A 116 -11.41 -12.89 19.12
N ASN A 117 -10.38 -13.46 19.74
CA ASN A 117 -9.12 -12.76 20.04
C ASN A 117 -8.03 -12.98 18.99
N ILE A 118 -8.08 -14.09 18.25
CA ILE A 118 -7.13 -14.43 17.19
C ILE A 118 -7.87 -14.40 15.86
N LYS A 119 -7.31 -13.67 14.88
CA LYS A 119 -7.82 -13.68 13.50
C LYS A 119 -7.17 -14.79 12.68
N THR A 120 -7.81 -15.19 11.59
CA THR A 120 -7.19 -16.11 10.63
C THR A 120 -5.91 -15.49 10.11
N GLY A 121 -4.82 -16.26 10.12
CA GLY A 121 -3.53 -15.74 9.68
C GLY A 121 -2.36 -16.60 10.12
N THR A 122 -1.17 -16.20 9.67
CA THR A 122 0.09 -16.83 10.11
C THR A 122 0.62 -16.09 11.33
N TYR A 123 0.98 -16.84 12.35
CA TYR A 123 1.56 -16.30 13.58
C TYR A 123 2.86 -17.03 13.89
N THR A 124 3.78 -16.30 14.52
CA THR A 124 4.88 -16.93 15.23
C THR A 124 4.36 -17.46 16.55
N CYS A 125 4.57 -18.75 16.79
CA CYS A 125 4.09 -19.44 17.97
C CYS A 125 5.25 -20.09 18.70
N GLU A 126 5.05 -20.37 19.98
CA GLU A 126 5.89 -21.30 20.73
C GLU A 126 5.05 -22.14 21.68
N GLY A 127 5.45 -23.40 21.88
CA GLY A 127 4.68 -24.32 22.70
C GLY A 127 5.33 -25.69 22.79
N GLU A 128 4.75 -26.54 23.64
CA GLU A 128 5.17 -27.92 23.81
C GLU A 128 4.42 -28.79 22.79
N ILE A 129 5.14 -29.31 21.79
CA ILE A 129 4.60 -30.22 20.79
C ILE A 129 4.75 -31.66 21.30
N ARG A 130 3.68 -32.44 21.22
CA ARG A 130 3.64 -33.86 21.60
C ARG A 130 3.09 -34.67 20.44
N TYR A 131 3.53 -35.92 20.31
CA TYR A 131 2.98 -36.87 19.35
C TYR A 131 2.26 -37.99 20.12
N THR A 132 1.06 -38.37 19.66
CA THR A 132 0.29 -39.49 20.21
C THR A 132 0.25 -40.62 19.18
N PRO A 133 1.06 -41.68 19.34
CA PRO A 133 1.17 -42.77 18.36
C PRO A 133 -0.15 -43.48 18.06
N GLU A 134 -1.02 -43.64 19.07
CA GLU A 134 -2.29 -44.37 18.92
C GLU A 134 -3.27 -43.65 18.00
N LEU A 135 -3.15 -42.32 17.89
CA LEU A 135 -4.02 -41.47 17.08
C LEU A 135 -3.33 -40.93 15.83
N ASP A 136 -2.00 -41.09 15.72
CA ASP A 136 -1.15 -40.43 14.71
C ASP A 136 -1.39 -38.91 14.63
N VAL A 137 -1.49 -38.26 15.80
CA VAL A 137 -1.77 -36.81 15.92
C VAL A 137 -0.66 -36.12 16.68
N PHE A 138 -0.26 -34.94 16.20
CA PHE A 138 0.52 -34.01 16.99
C PHE A 138 -0.38 -33.05 17.75
N THR A 139 -0.13 -32.87 19.04
CA THR A 139 -0.80 -31.87 19.86
C THR A 139 0.18 -30.78 20.28
N VAL A 140 -0.33 -29.57 20.51
CA VAL A 140 0.44 -28.50 21.16
C VAL A 140 -0.19 -28.14 22.50
N HIS A 141 0.65 -28.02 23.52
CA HIS A 141 0.28 -27.59 24.87
C HIS A 141 0.98 -26.27 25.20
N TYR A 142 0.33 -25.43 26.00
CA TYR A 142 0.84 -24.12 26.43
C TYR A 142 1.25 -23.20 25.27
N LEU A 143 0.37 -23.04 24.28
CA LEU A 143 0.66 -22.29 23.07
C LEU A 143 0.76 -20.79 23.34
N LYS A 144 1.96 -20.23 23.23
CA LYS A 144 2.12 -18.78 23.12
C LYS A 144 2.01 -18.36 21.66
N ILE A 145 1.12 -17.43 21.40
CA ILE A 145 0.93 -16.81 20.09
C ILE A 145 1.49 -15.41 20.15
N TYR A 146 2.52 -15.13 19.36
CA TYR A 146 3.07 -13.80 19.24
C TYR A 146 2.28 -12.99 18.22
N ALA A 147 1.61 -11.94 18.71
CA ALA A 147 0.85 -11.01 17.89
C ALA A 147 1.10 -9.58 18.38
N TYR A 148 1.02 -8.61 17.47
CA TYR A 148 1.06 -7.20 17.88
C TYR A 148 -0.27 -6.82 18.53
N GLN A 149 -0.26 -6.54 19.83
CA GLN A 149 -1.49 -6.20 20.57
C GLN A 149 -2.06 -4.82 20.19
N ASP A 150 -1.20 -3.89 19.75
CA ASP A 150 -1.61 -2.55 19.29
C ASP A 150 -0.75 -2.10 18.10
N ILE A 151 -0.92 -2.80 16.98
CA ILE A 151 -0.13 -2.57 15.78
C ILE A 151 -0.28 -1.14 15.24
N PHE A 152 -1.45 -0.52 15.44
CA PHE A 152 -1.66 0.86 15.00
C PHE A 152 -0.83 1.85 15.81
N ASN A 153 -0.81 1.75 17.15
CA ASN A 153 0.02 2.66 17.93
C ASN A 153 1.51 2.41 17.71
N ILE A 154 1.92 1.15 17.45
CA ILE A 154 3.29 0.84 17.03
C ILE A 154 3.63 1.56 15.72
N TRP A 155 2.80 1.42 14.69
CA TRP A 155 2.96 2.12 13.41
C TRP A 155 2.96 3.64 13.58
N SER A 156 1.98 4.17 14.32
CA SER A 156 1.82 5.60 14.56
C SER A 156 3.05 6.17 15.25
N ASN A 157 3.58 5.51 16.29
CA ASN A 157 4.79 5.95 16.97
C ASN A 157 6.02 5.89 16.07
N LEU A 158 6.17 4.84 15.23
CA LEU A 158 7.27 4.73 14.29
C LEU A 158 7.30 5.90 13.30
N ILE A 159 6.14 6.28 12.75
CA ILE A 159 6.04 7.42 11.82
C ILE A 159 6.13 8.75 12.56
N SER A 160 5.52 8.88 13.73
CA SER A 160 5.52 10.11 14.54
C SER A 160 6.89 10.51 15.06
N ASN A 161 7.76 9.54 15.31
CA ASN A 161 9.14 9.77 15.76
C ASN A 161 10.06 10.28 14.63
N THR A 162 9.56 10.38 13.40
CA THR A 162 10.29 10.98 12.27
C THR A 162 9.93 12.45 12.10
N ASP A 163 10.85 13.20 11.50
CA ASP A 163 10.62 14.60 11.12
C ASP A 163 9.30 14.73 10.31
N ARG A 164 8.50 15.75 10.63
CA ARG A 164 7.14 15.93 10.07
C ARG A 164 7.13 16.41 8.62
N ALA A 165 8.26 16.88 8.08
CA ALA A 165 8.32 17.33 6.70
C ALA A 165 8.04 16.17 5.74
N VAL A 166 7.30 16.48 4.67
CA VAL A 166 6.80 15.46 3.73
C VAL A 166 7.95 14.66 3.13
N ARG A 167 9.02 15.35 2.73
CA ARG A 167 10.23 14.71 2.20
C ARG A 167 10.87 13.76 3.21
N SER A 168 11.03 14.19 4.46
CA SER A 168 11.64 13.37 5.51
C SER A 168 10.88 12.06 5.73
N ARG A 169 9.54 12.10 5.74
CA ARG A 169 8.69 10.90 5.91
C ARG A 169 8.74 9.97 4.71
N ILE A 170 8.70 10.53 3.50
CA ILE A 170 8.83 9.75 2.27
C ILE A 170 10.21 9.09 2.20
N ASP A 171 11.27 9.84 2.47
CA ASP A 171 12.66 9.34 2.46
C ASP A 171 12.87 8.28 3.56
N PHE A 172 12.29 8.48 4.74
CA PHE A 172 12.27 7.48 5.81
C PHE A 172 11.61 6.18 5.34
N LEU A 173 10.39 6.23 4.81
CA LEU A 173 9.70 5.05 4.28
C LEU A 173 10.56 4.35 3.23
N LEU A 174 11.00 5.06 2.19
CA LEU A 174 11.82 4.49 1.12
C LEU A 174 13.06 3.80 1.66
N SER A 175 13.76 4.41 2.63
CA SER A 175 14.93 3.81 3.27
C SER A 175 14.61 2.50 3.99
N LYS A 176 13.45 2.41 4.66
CA LYS A 176 12.99 1.19 5.34
C LYS A 176 12.61 0.08 4.37
N PHE A 177 12.08 0.44 3.21
CA PHE A 177 11.86 -0.47 2.09
C PHE A 177 13.14 -0.79 1.29
N GLY A 178 14.32 -0.33 1.74
CA GLY A 178 15.61 -0.67 1.14
C GLY A 178 15.98 0.14 -0.10
N LEU A 179 15.39 1.31 -0.31
CA LEU A 179 15.73 2.24 -1.38
C LEU A 179 16.60 3.40 -0.84
N GLU A 180 17.55 3.89 -1.66
CA GLU A 180 18.39 5.05 -1.35
C GLU A 180 17.70 6.34 -1.81
N PRO A 181 17.10 7.14 -0.91
CA PRO A 181 16.28 8.27 -1.32
C PRO A 181 17.08 9.37 -2.05
N ASN A 182 18.38 9.51 -1.80
CA ASN A 182 19.19 10.51 -2.50
C ASN A 182 19.45 10.15 -3.96
N ASN A 183 19.33 8.86 -4.30
CA ASN A 183 19.51 8.36 -5.65
C ASN A 183 18.18 8.23 -6.41
N LEU A 184 17.08 8.75 -5.87
CA LEU A 184 15.75 8.75 -6.49
C LEU A 184 15.30 10.16 -6.89
N LEU A 185 14.67 10.26 -8.07
CA LEU A 185 13.95 11.44 -8.52
C LEU A 185 12.65 11.61 -7.71
N TYR A 186 12.15 12.85 -7.68
CA TYR A 186 10.87 13.16 -7.02
C TYR A 186 9.74 12.22 -7.46
N ILE A 187 9.56 12.01 -8.76
CA ILE A 187 8.47 11.17 -9.27
C ILE A 187 8.59 9.71 -8.81
N GLU A 188 9.81 9.17 -8.70
CA GLU A 188 10.05 7.78 -8.31
C GLU A 188 9.60 7.55 -6.86
N LYS A 189 9.87 8.53 -5.99
CA LYS A 189 9.44 8.55 -4.59
C LYS A 189 7.92 8.63 -4.46
N ILE A 190 7.29 9.52 -5.25
CA ILE A 190 5.83 9.66 -5.26
C ILE A 190 5.14 8.41 -5.81
N VAL A 191 5.66 7.82 -6.89
CA VAL A 191 5.12 6.59 -7.50
C VAL A 191 5.23 5.41 -6.53
N PHE A 192 6.35 5.27 -5.82
CA PHE A 192 6.48 4.24 -4.78
C PHE A 192 5.41 4.40 -3.70
N LEU A 193 5.20 5.61 -3.20
CA LEU A 193 4.18 5.89 -2.20
C LEU A 193 2.76 5.59 -2.71
N LEU A 194 2.44 6.00 -3.95
CA LEU A 194 1.15 5.73 -4.58
C LEU A 194 0.86 4.24 -4.76
N ARG A 195 1.89 3.40 -4.95
CA ARG A 195 1.72 1.94 -5.02
C ARG A 195 1.24 1.32 -3.71
N LEU A 196 1.48 1.98 -2.57
CA LEU A 196 1.05 1.54 -1.24
C LEU A 196 -0.40 1.94 -0.92
N VAL A 197 -0.92 3.00 -1.54
CA VAL A 197 -2.31 3.49 -1.34
C VAL A 197 -3.38 2.40 -1.47
N PRO A 198 -3.41 1.56 -2.53
CA PRO A 198 -4.42 0.50 -2.65
C PRO A 198 -4.39 -0.52 -1.52
N LEU A 199 -3.27 -0.65 -0.80
CA LEU A 199 -3.13 -1.60 0.30
C LEU A 199 -3.80 -1.09 1.58
N VAL A 200 -3.89 0.23 1.77
CA VAL A 200 -4.52 0.86 2.94
C VAL A 200 -5.94 1.37 2.67
N GLU A 201 -6.40 1.33 1.41
CA GLU A 201 -7.74 1.76 1.00
C GLU A 201 -8.59 0.58 0.56
N LYS A 202 -9.87 0.56 0.96
CA LYS A 202 -10.84 -0.45 0.50
C LYS A 202 -11.30 -0.16 -0.93
N LYS A 203 -11.48 -1.20 -1.73
CA LYS A 203 -12.06 -1.12 -3.09
C LYS A 203 -11.40 -0.03 -3.95
N TYR A 204 -10.06 0.04 -3.90
CA TYR A 204 -9.28 0.96 -4.70
C TYR A 204 -8.87 0.27 -6.01
N LEU A 205 -9.14 0.91 -7.16
CA LEU A 205 -8.73 0.44 -8.48
C LEU A 205 -7.53 1.27 -8.95
N MET A 206 -6.34 0.70 -8.87
CA MET A 206 -5.10 1.32 -9.30
C MET A 206 -4.64 0.72 -10.63
N VAL A 207 -4.16 1.55 -11.56
CA VAL A 207 -3.52 1.10 -12.79
C VAL A 207 -2.12 1.69 -12.93
N ASP A 208 -1.13 0.84 -13.23
CA ASP A 208 0.26 1.22 -13.51
C ASP A 208 0.71 0.56 -14.83
N ILE A 209 0.48 1.27 -15.95
CA ILE A 209 0.92 0.87 -17.28
C ILE A 209 2.03 1.81 -17.75
N SER A 210 3.25 1.29 -17.83
CA SER A 210 4.47 2.08 -18.07
C SER A 210 5.60 1.22 -18.63
N LYS A 211 6.82 1.75 -18.73
CA LYS A 211 7.99 0.98 -19.21
C LYS A 211 8.40 -0.15 -18.24
N ARG A 212 9.19 -1.09 -18.75
CA ARG A 212 9.72 -2.22 -17.98
C ARG A 212 10.76 -1.77 -16.95
N GLU A 213 11.01 -2.62 -15.97
CA GLU A 213 12.13 -2.48 -15.03
C GLU A 213 12.08 -1.21 -14.16
N ILE A 214 10.90 -0.78 -13.72
CA ILE A 214 10.73 0.35 -12.79
C ILE A 214 10.21 -0.08 -11.40
N GLY A 215 10.37 -1.37 -11.08
CA GLY A 215 9.97 -1.94 -9.80
C GLY A 215 8.45 -2.06 -9.57
N LYS A 216 7.63 -2.15 -10.63
CA LYS A 216 6.15 -2.30 -10.55
C LYS A 216 5.74 -3.46 -9.64
N SER A 217 6.15 -4.67 -10.01
CA SER A 217 5.83 -5.90 -9.29
C SER A 217 6.68 -6.07 -8.03
N HIS A 218 7.89 -5.49 -8.02
CA HIS A 218 8.85 -5.62 -6.92
C HIS A 218 8.27 -5.12 -5.58
N VAL A 219 7.59 -3.96 -5.57
CA VAL A 219 6.97 -3.40 -4.35
C VAL A 219 6.03 -4.40 -3.69
N TYR A 220 5.20 -5.08 -4.48
CA TYR A 220 4.21 -6.04 -4.00
C TYR A 220 4.85 -7.37 -3.61
N SER A 221 5.80 -7.88 -4.39
CA SER A 221 6.53 -9.10 -4.03
C SER A 221 7.32 -8.94 -2.72
N MET A 222 7.83 -7.73 -2.44
CA MET A 222 8.55 -7.44 -1.20
C MET A 222 7.64 -7.41 0.03
N LEU A 223 6.35 -7.23 -0.18
CA LEU A 223 5.30 -7.25 0.84
C LEU A 223 4.56 -8.60 0.87
N ASP A 224 5.09 -9.62 0.19
CA ASP A 224 4.54 -10.97 0.10
C ASP A 224 3.13 -11.05 -0.52
N PHE A 225 2.78 -10.11 -1.40
CA PHE A 225 1.53 -10.19 -2.19
C PHE A 225 1.70 -11.10 -3.40
N ASN A 226 0.66 -11.88 -3.71
CA ASN A 226 0.62 -12.71 -4.91
C ASN A 226 0.48 -11.84 -6.18
N LEU A 227 1.20 -12.23 -7.23
CA LEU A 227 1.19 -11.56 -8.53
C LEU A 227 0.61 -12.50 -9.58
N TYR A 228 -0.60 -12.20 -10.05
CA TYR A 228 -1.34 -13.03 -11.00
C TYR A 228 -1.00 -12.61 -12.43
N THR A 229 -0.17 -13.41 -13.12
CA THR A 229 0.37 -13.12 -14.46
C THR A 229 -0.19 -14.00 -15.58
N ASN A 230 -0.59 -15.23 -15.26
CA ASN A 230 -0.90 -16.25 -16.27
C ASN A 230 -2.38 -16.61 -16.29
N CYS A 231 -2.93 -16.78 -17.50
CA CYS A 231 -4.28 -17.34 -17.73
C CYS A 231 -5.39 -16.68 -16.90
N VAL A 232 -5.29 -15.37 -16.68
CA VAL A 232 -6.32 -14.58 -16.01
C VAL A 232 -7.55 -14.50 -16.92
N THR A 233 -8.62 -15.16 -16.49
CA THR A 233 -9.94 -15.17 -17.10
C THR A 233 -10.95 -14.77 -16.02
N ARG A 234 -12.21 -14.48 -16.37
CA ARG A 234 -13.24 -14.22 -15.36
C ARG A 234 -13.39 -15.39 -14.38
N SER A 235 -13.23 -16.62 -14.87
CA SER A 235 -13.36 -17.83 -14.06
C SER A 235 -12.25 -18.01 -13.04
N THR A 236 -10.99 -17.83 -13.47
CA THR A 236 -9.81 -17.97 -12.60
C THR A 236 -9.65 -16.78 -11.66
N ALA A 237 -9.95 -15.57 -12.14
CA ALA A 237 -9.85 -14.36 -11.34
C ALA A 237 -10.97 -14.24 -10.31
N PHE A 238 -12.23 -14.48 -10.69
CA PHE A 238 -13.37 -14.13 -9.85
C PHE A 238 -14.25 -15.32 -9.53
N ILE A 239 -14.97 -15.86 -10.51
CA ILE A 239 -15.89 -16.96 -10.26
C ILE A 239 -16.13 -17.78 -11.53
N ASP A 240 -16.02 -19.09 -11.40
CA ASP A 240 -16.44 -20.02 -12.43
C ASP A 240 -17.97 -20.11 -12.45
N GLY A 241 -18.58 -19.65 -13.55
CA GLY A 241 -20.02 -19.64 -13.72
C GLY A 241 -20.67 -21.03 -13.76
N ARG A 242 -19.91 -22.10 -14.02
CA ARG A 242 -20.45 -23.48 -14.15
C ARG A 242 -20.69 -24.14 -12.80
N ASN A 243 -19.71 -24.04 -11.89
CA ASN A 243 -19.75 -24.72 -10.59
C ASN A 243 -19.89 -23.73 -9.41
N GLY A 244 -19.67 -22.43 -9.63
CA GLY A 244 -19.66 -21.40 -8.60
C GLY A 244 -18.37 -21.34 -7.79
N LYS A 245 -17.28 -21.94 -8.27
CA LYS A 245 -15.98 -21.94 -7.59
C LYS A 245 -15.40 -20.53 -7.59
N GLU A 246 -14.98 -20.08 -6.41
CA GLU A 246 -14.30 -18.81 -6.22
C GLU A 246 -12.91 -18.85 -6.85
N GLY A 247 -12.56 -17.76 -7.53
CA GLY A 247 -11.25 -17.52 -8.12
C GLY A 247 -10.31 -16.78 -7.17
N ASP A 248 -9.13 -16.48 -7.68
CA ASP A 248 -7.98 -15.93 -6.95
C ASP A 248 -8.28 -14.59 -6.24
N PHE A 249 -9.22 -13.79 -6.76
CA PHE A 249 -9.65 -12.54 -6.12
C PHE A 249 -10.20 -12.74 -4.71
N PHE A 250 -10.85 -13.88 -4.45
CA PHE A 250 -11.48 -14.19 -3.16
C PHE A 250 -10.54 -14.91 -2.19
N SER A 251 -9.37 -15.36 -2.63
CA SER A 251 -8.32 -15.86 -1.73
C SER A 251 -7.43 -14.75 -1.14
N GLU A 252 -7.60 -13.51 -1.60
CA GLU A 252 -6.89 -12.33 -1.09
C GLU A 252 -7.75 -11.58 -0.06
N ASP A 253 -7.10 -10.94 0.92
CA ASP A 253 -7.79 -10.15 1.96
C ASP A 253 -7.68 -8.63 1.77
N ILE A 254 -6.67 -8.19 1.02
CA ILE A 254 -6.32 -6.76 0.89
C ILE A 254 -6.43 -6.31 -0.57
N ALA A 255 -5.69 -6.96 -1.46
CA ALA A 255 -5.60 -6.54 -2.85
C ALA A 255 -5.36 -7.72 -3.80
N TYR A 256 -6.09 -7.72 -4.90
CA TYR A 256 -5.87 -8.64 -6.02
C TYR A 256 -5.04 -7.95 -7.09
N ILE A 257 -3.87 -8.52 -7.41
CA ILE A 257 -2.85 -7.89 -8.25
C ILE A 257 -2.69 -8.66 -9.56
N ILE A 258 -3.22 -8.10 -10.64
CA ILE A 258 -2.99 -8.63 -11.98
C ILE A 258 -1.72 -7.99 -12.52
N ASP A 259 -0.65 -8.77 -12.62
CA ASP A 259 0.57 -8.35 -13.30
C ASP A 259 0.52 -8.73 -14.77
N GLU A 260 1.14 -7.92 -15.61
CA GLU A 260 1.06 -8.00 -17.06
C GLU A 260 -0.39 -8.00 -17.62
N ILE A 261 -1.24 -7.06 -17.20
CA ILE A 261 -2.62 -6.87 -17.71
C ILE A 261 -2.71 -6.82 -19.25
N GLY A 262 -1.62 -6.44 -19.93
CA GLY A 262 -1.53 -6.53 -21.37
C GLY A 262 -1.66 -7.96 -21.93
N LYS A 263 -1.28 -9.01 -21.19
CA LYS A 263 -1.41 -10.41 -21.63
C LYS A 263 -2.81 -10.98 -21.42
N VAL A 264 -3.68 -10.31 -20.66
CA VAL A 264 -5.06 -10.71 -20.45
C VAL A 264 -5.86 -10.50 -21.73
N ASN A 265 -6.58 -11.54 -22.17
CA ASN A 265 -7.37 -11.52 -23.39
C ASN A 265 -8.88 -11.66 -23.14
N ASP A 266 -9.28 -12.05 -21.93
CA ASP A 266 -10.69 -12.22 -21.58
C ASP A 266 -11.34 -10.87 -21.21
N PRO A 267 -12.25 -10.32 -22.04
CA PRO A 267 -12.90 -9.04 -21.76
C PRO A 267 -13.81 -9.10 -20.53
N GLU A 268 -14.32 -10.27 -20.15
CA GLU A 268 -15.19 -10.42 -18.99
C GLU A 268 -14.47 -10.10 -17.68
N VAL A 269 -13.14 -10.15 -17.65
CA VAL A 269 -12.33 -9.67 -16.52
C VAL A 269 -12.56 -8.18 -16.30
N ILE A 270 -12.46 -7.37 -17.36
CA ILE A 270 -12.67 -5.91 -17.28
C ILE A 270 -14.11 -5.60 -16.91
N THR A 271 -15.08 -6.29 -17.51
CA THR A 271 -16.50 -6.13 -17.18
C THR A 271 -16.79 -6.49 -15.73
N SER A 272 -16.18 -7.56 -15.18
CA SER A 272 -16.33 -7.94 -13.77
C SER A 272 -15.77 -6.87 -12.83
N VAL A 273 -14.63 -6.26 -13.16
CA VAL A 273 -14.08 -5.14 -12.41
C VAL A 273 -15.00 -3.91 -12.46
N GLN A 274 -15.62 -3.62 -13.61
CA GLN A 274 -16.60 -2.52 -13.70
C GLN A 274 -17.81 -2.76 -12.79
N VAL A 275 -18.35 -3.98 -12.80
CA VAL A 275 -19.46 -4.38 -11.93
C VAL A 275 -19.07 -4.27 -10.46
N TYR A 276 -17.89 -4.79 -10.10
CA TYR A 276 -17.34 -4.69 -8.75
C TYR A 276 -17.22 -3.24 -8.24
N LYS A 277 -16.78 -2.33 -9.12
CA LYS A 277 -16.63 -0.91 -8.81
C LYS A 277 -17.93 -0.12 -8.75
N ASN A 278 -19.06 -0.70 -9.13
CA ASN A 278 -20.37 -0.11 -8.89
C ASN A 278 -20.85 -0.37 -7.44
N GLY A 279 -21.90 0.33 -7.02
CA GLY A 279 -22.51 0.16 -5.70
C GLY A 279 -21.78 0.92 -4.58
N ASP A 280 -21.74 0.32 -3.39
CA ASP A 280 -21.29 0.94 -2.14
C ASP A 280 -19.85 1.47 -2.20
N LYS A 281 -19.48 2.46 -1.39
CA LYS A 281 -18.13 3.08 -1.48
C LYS A 281 -16.99 2.08 -1.20
N ASN A 282 -17.17 1.21 -0.21
CA ASN A 282 -16.11 0.39 0.39
C ASN A 282 -16.26 -1.12 0.12
N GLU A 283 -17.41 -1.55 -0.38
CA GLU A 283 -17.70 -2.95 -0.68
C GLU A 283 -18.21 -3.08 -2.11
N GLY A 284 -17.69 -4.05 -2.85
CA GLY A 284 -18.09 -4.33 -4.22
C GLY A 284 -18.67 -5.72 -4.31
N THR A 285 -19.50 -5.93 -5.34
CA THR A 285 -20.16 -7.22 -5.56
C THR A 285 -19.73 -7.81 -6.91
N ILE A 286 -19.33 -9.08 -6.89
CA ILE A 286 -19.16 -9.89 -8.10
C ILE A 286 -20.38 -10.80 -8.22
N GLN A 287 -21.00 -10.80 -9.39
CA GLN A 287 -22.14 -11.66 -9.68
C GLN A 287 -21.69 -13.07 -10.00
N ALA A 288 -22.32 -14.05 -9.35
CA ALA A 288 -22.14 -15.47 -9.62
C ALA A 288 -23.49 -16.17 -9.74
N GLY A 289 -23.55 -17.24 -10.55
CA GLY A 289 -24.81 -17.96 -10.83
C GLY A 289 -25.50 -18.58 -9.61
N LYS A 290 -24.74 -18.82 -8.52
CA LYS A 290 -25.27 -19.34 -7.24
C LYS A 290 -25.46 -18.27 -6.15
N GLY A 291 -25.22 -16.99 -6.45
CA GLY A 291 -25.37 -15.89 -5.50
C GLY A 291 -24.23 -14.89 -5.57
N ASN A 292 -24.55 -13.62 -5.35
CA ASN A 292 -23.59 -12.53 -5.36
C ASN A 292 -22.58 -12.67 -4.21
N LYS A 293 -21.30 -12.42 -4.51
CA LYS A 293 -20.22 -12.41 -3.52
C LYS A 293 -19.72 -10.99 -3.33
N LYS A 294 -19.49 -10.62 -2.07
CA LYS A 294 -19.02 -9.30 -1.69
C LYS A 294 -17.57 -9.34 -1.26
N SER A 295 -16.84 -8.24 -1.49
CA SER A 295 -15.46 -8.08 -1.06
C SER A 295 -15.10 -6.59 -0.97
N SER A 296 -14.13 -6.26 -0.13
CA SER A 296 -13.54 -4.92 -0.02
C SER A 296 -12.14 -4.81 -0.65
N ASN A 297 -11.68 -5.87 -1.33
CA ASN A 297 -10.35 -5.95 -1.91
C ASN A 297 -10.10 -4.83 -2.92
N SER A 298 -8.91 -4.24 -2.85
CA SER A 298 -8.43 -3.39 -3.93
C SER A 298 -8.04 -4.23 -5.13
N ILE A 299 -8.05 -3.60 -6.31
CA ILE A 299 -7.61 -4.24 -7.55
C ILE A 299 -6.48 -3.41 -8.12
N ILE A 300 -5.35 -4.06 -8.38
CA ILE A 300 -4.15 -3.42 -8.92
C ILE A 300 -3.85 -4.05 -10.27
N LEU A 301 -3.79 -3.23 -11.32
CA LEU A 301 -3.49 -3.66 -12.67
C LEU A 301 -2.11 -3.13 -13.07
N LEU A 302 -1.13 -4.01 -13.18
CA LEU A 302 0.23 -3.69 -13.61
C LEU A 302 0.43 -4.15 -15.04
N GLY A 303 1.15 -3.37 -15.83
CA GLY A 303 1.49 -3.81 -17.17
C GLY A 303 2.40 -2.87 -17.93
N ASN A 304 2.56 -3.18 -19.21
CA ASN A 304 3.29 -2.36 -20.16
C ASN A 304 2.37 -2.01 -21.34
N PRO A 305 2.53 -0.84 -21.97
CA PRO A 305 1.83 -0.53 -23.21
C PRO A 305 2.11 -1.60 -24.27
N LYS A 306 1.14 -1.87 -25.14
CA LYS A 306 1.32 -2.75 -26.31
C LYS A 306 1.79 -2.02 -27.57
N ILE A 307 1.92 -0.71 -27.48
CA ILE A 307 2.47 0.15 -28.53
C ILE A 307 3.80 0.71 -28.06
N ILE A 308 4.63 1.15 -29.00
CA ILE A 308 5.81 1.94 -28.67
C ILE A 308 5.33 3.31 -28.23
N VAL A 309 5.65 3.69 -26.99
CA VAL A 309 5.25 4.97 -26.39
C VAL A 309 6.49 5.81 -26.16
N ASP A 310 6.52 7.00 -26.74
CA ASP A 310 7.38 8.07 -26.22
C ASP A 310 6.69 8.63 -24.97
N PHE A 311 7.16 8.18 -23.81
CA PHE A 311 6.58 8.51 -22.51
C PHE A 311 6.65 10.00 -22.19
N ASN A 312 7.54 10.75 -22.84
CA ASN A 312 7.64 12.20 -22.69
C ASN A 312 6.55 12.96 -23.43
N ARG A 313 5.86 12.29 -24.37
CA ARG A 313 4.94 12.93 -25.31
C ARG A 313 3.52 12.37 -25.23
N ILE A 314 3.20 11.60 -24.19
CA ILE A 314 1.89 10.94 -24.01
C ILE A 314 0.74 11.92 -24.21
N PHE A 315 0.72 13.02 -23.46
CA PHE A 315 -0.39 13.97 -23.52
C PHE A 315 -0.33 14.87 -24.75
N LYS A 316 0.88 15.23 -25.19
CA LYS A 316 1.07 16.00 -26.41
C LYS A 316 0.50 15.30 -27.62
N ASP A 317 1.06 14.13 -27.90
CA ASP A 317 0.77 13.39 -29.12
C ASP A 317 -0.54 12.61 -28.94
N ARG A 318 -1.25 12.86 -27.83
CA ARG A 318 -2.53 12.23 -27.46
C ARG A 318 -2.43 10.71 -27.59
N ILE A 319 -1.37 10.15 -27.01
CA ILE A 319 -1.09 8.72 -27.02
C ILE A 319 -2.03 8.05 -26.01
N ASN A 320 -2.87 7.16 -26.52
CA ASN A 320 -3.64 6.24 -25.70
C ASN A 320 -2.71 5.11 -25.22
N ILE A 321 -2.34 5.12 -23.94
CA ILE A 321 -1.43 4.12 -23.37
C ILE A 321 -2.05 2.72 -23.27
N PHE A 322 -3.38 2.64 -23.39
CA PHE A 322 -4.14 1.40 -23.35
C PHE A 322 -4.31 0.77 -24.74
N SER A 323 -3.85 1.41 -25.82
CA SER A 323 -4.02 0.90 -27.17
C SER A 323 -3.58 -0.56 -27.30
N ASN A 324 -4.43 -1.37 -27.95
CA ASN A 324 -4.30 -2.81 -28.14
C ASN A 324 -4.38 -3.69 -26.86
N THR A 325 -4.55 -3.10 -25.68
CA THR A 325 -4.82 -3.84 -24.44
C THR A 325 -6.31 -4.22 -24.35
N ILE A 326 -6.66 -5.12 -23.42
CA ILE A 326 -8.06 -5.48 -23.17
C ILE A 326 -8.88 -4.31 -22.60
N ILE A 327 -8.22 -3.33 -21.97
CA ILE A 327 -8.86 -2.12 -21.43
C ILE A 327 -9.43 -1.26 -22.56
N ASP A 328 -8.70 -1.14 -23.67
CA ASP A 328 -9.10 -0.32 -24.83
C ASP A 328 -10.06 -1.06 -25.78
N LYS A 329 -9.93 -2.38 -25.88
CA LYS A 329 -10.78 -3.22 -26.75
C LYS A 329 -12.18 -3.48 -26.19
N ASN A 330 -12.43 -3.15 -24.93
CA ASN A 330 -13.77 -3.25 -24.36
C ASN A 330 -14.68 -2.19 -24.99
N GLU A 331 -15.90 -2.56 -25.41
CA GLU A 331 -16.88 -1.66 -26.04
C GLU A 331 -17.15 -0.41 -25.18
N ASP A 332 -17.01 -0.53 -23.86
CA ASP A 332 -17.19 0.53 -22.87
C ASP A 332 -15.87 0.95 -22.19
N SER A 333 -14.78 1.05 -22.96
CA SER A 333 -13.43 1.37 -22.45
C SER A 333 -13.40 2.63 -21.58
N THR A 334 -14.06 3.72 -21.98
CA THR A 334 -14.14 4.97 -21.21
C THR A 334 -14.97 4.81 -19.93
N ALA A 335 -16.00 3.96 -19.95
CA ALA A 335 -16.77 3.64 -18.75
C ALA A 335 -15.92 2.85 -17.73
N PHE A 336 -15.04 1.96 -18.19
CA PHE A 336 -14.06 1.31 -17.31
C PHE A 336 -13.08 2.34 -16.73
N LEU A 337 -12.46 3.15 -17.58
CA LEU A 337 -11.50 4.17 -17.14
C LEU A 337 -12.10 5.13 -16.11
N SER A 338 -13.37 5.52 -16.26
CA SER A 338 -14.04 6.42 -15.30
C SER A 338 -14.11 5.86 -13.87
N ARG A 339 -13.98 4.54 -13.70
CA ARG A 339 -13.99 3.81 -12.41
C ARG A 339 -12.60 3.58 -11.81
N ILE A 340 -11.52 3.87 -12.55
CA ILE A 340 -10.14 3.79 -12.04
C ILE A 340 -9.92 4.91 -11.04
N ASP A 341 -9.49 4.61 -9.82
CA ASP A 341 -9.23 5.64 -8.82
C ASP A 341 -7.93 6.40 -9.13
N SER A 342 -6.89 5.69 -9.58
CA SER A 342 -5.65 6.32 -10.07
C SER A 342 -4.97 5.60 -11.22
N LEU A 343 -4.37 6.41 -12.09
CA LEU A 343 -3.39 5.98 -13.08
C LEU A 343 -2.04 6.58 -12.67
N LEU A 344 -1.07 5.73 -12.33
CA LEU A 344 0.20 6.17 -11.78
C LEU A 344 1.06 6.87 -12.87
N PRO A 345 1.71 8.01 -12.55
CA PRO A 345 2.62 8.70 -13.46
C PRO A 345 4.00 8.02 -13.53
N SER A 346 4.03 6.70 -13.46
CA SER A 346 5.23 5.86 -13.42
C SER A 346 6.02 5.87 -14.73
N TYR A 347 5.44 6.38 -15.81
CA TYR A 347 6.15 6.72 -17.04
C TYR A 347 7.27 7.75 -16.82
N GLY A 348 7.19 8.56 -15.76
CA GLY A 348 8.24 9.50 -15.37
C GLY A 348 9.44 8.85 -14.67
N CYS A 349 9.34 7.60 -14.18
CA CYS A 349 10.42 6.93 -13.45
C CYS A 349 11.58 6.53 -14.37
N ARG A 350 12.81 6.44 -13.88
CA ARG A 350 13.92 5.79 -14.60
C ARG A 350 13.80 4.28 -14.54
N THR A 351 14.51 3.61 -15.45
CA THR A 351 14.81 2.19 -15.28
C THR A 351 15.60 2.00 -13.99
N PHE A 352 15.26 0.96 -13.25
CA PHE A 352 15.84 0.65 -11.96
C PHE A 352 17.35 0.46 -12.09
N ASP A 353 18.08 1.06 -11.18
CA ASP A 353 19.53 0.99 -11.11
C ASP A 353 19.97 0.54 -9.71
N SER A 354 21.04 -0.24 -9.62
CA SER A 354 21.57 -0.73 -8.34
C SER A 354 21.90 0.39 -7.34
N LEU A 355 22.24 1.60 -7.82
CA LEU A 355 22.48 2.78 -6.98
C LEU A 355 21.20 3.25 -6.28
N MET A 356 20.01 2.88 -6.77
CA MET A 356 18.74 3.18 -6.11
C MET A 356 18.49 2.30 -4.88
N LEU A 357 19.28 1.26 -4.66
CA LEU A 357 19.18 0.43 -3.47
C LEU A 357 19.98 1.02 -2.30
N ASN A 358 19.38 0.95 -1.12
CA ASN A 358 20.08 1.25 0.12
C ASN A 358 21.14 0.16 0.38
N LYS A 359 22.38 0.57 0.64
CA LYS A 359 23.49 -0.34 0.94
C LYS A 359 23.26 -1.19 2.19
N ASN A 360 22.46 -0.68 3.13
CA ASN A 360 22.12 -1.38 4.36
C ASN A 360 20.96 -2.39 4.20
N GLY A 361 20.42 -2.51 2.98
CA GLY A 361 19.27 -3.37 2.70
C GLY A 361 17.94 -2.82 3.26
N LYS A 362 16.92 -3.67 3.25
CA LYS A 362 15.58 -3.38 3.78
C LYS A 362 15.50 -3.67 5.27
N ASP A 363 14.66 -2.92 5.99
CA ASP A 363 14.37 -3.17 7.41
C ASP A 363 13.22 -4.19 7.51
N GLU A 364 13.58 -5.47 7.71
CA GLU A 364 12.60 -6.56 7.75
C GLU A 364 11.58 -6.41 8.87
N LYS A 365 11.98 -5.87 10.03
CA LYS A 365 11.06 -5.60 11.15
C LYS A 365 10.06 -4.51 10.77
N PHE A 366 10.52 -3.45 10.10
CA PHE A 366 9.63 -2.41 9.62
C PHE A 366 8.62 -2.94 8.60
N ILE A 367 9.09 -3.77 7.65
CA ILE A 367 8.22 -4.38 6.63
C ILE A 367 7.18 -5.30 7.28
N ASP A 368 7.59 -6.11 8.26
CA ASP A 368 6.68 -6.95 9.03
C ASP A 368 5.59 -6.13 9.75
N ILE A 369 5.98 -5.07 10.46
CA ILE A 369 5.04 -4.14 11.10
C ILE A 369 4.11 -3.51 10.07
N PHE A 370 4.64 -3.07 8.93
CA PHE A 370 3.83 -2.46 7.88
C PHE A 370 2.79 -3.45 7.34
N LYS A 371 3.17 -4.68 7.00
CA LYS A 371 2.22 -5.73 6.56
C LYS A 371 1.11 -5.96 7.58
N ASN A 372 1.47 -6.07 8.86
CA ASN A 372 0.51 -6.31 9.94
C ASN A 372 -0.40 -5.11 10.23
N VAL A 373 0.03 -3.88 9.95
CA VAL A 373 -0.82 -2.69 10.14
C VAL A 373 -1.81 -2.47 8.97
N LEU A 374 -1.56 -3.02 7.78
CA LEU A 374 -2.41 -2.80 6.60
C LEU A 374 -3.91 -3.06 6.87
N PRO A 375 -4.33 -4.21 7.44
CA PRO A 375 -5.74 -4.44 7.72
C PRO A 375 -6.34 -3.41 8.68
N VAL A 376 -5.56 -2.94 9.66
CA VAL A 376 -6.01 -1.94 10.64
C VAL A 376 -6.15 -0.56 10.00
N LEU A 377 -5.21 -0.15 9.14
CA LEU A 377 -5.30 1.11 8.41
C LEU A 377 -6.50 1.13 7.45
N ARG A 378 -6.85 -0.01 6.85
CA ARG A 378 -8.02 -0.15 5.97
C ARG A 378 -9.35 0.09 6.68
N GLU A 379 -9.44 -0.27 7.97
CA GLU A 379 -10.65 -0.08 8.78
C GLU A 379 -10.78 1.35 9.33
N LYS A 380 -9.68 2.10 9.41
CA LYS A 380 -9.72 3.48 9.88
C LYS A 380 -10.19 4.41 8.77
N GLU A 381 -11.28 5.14 8.99
CA GLU A 381 -11.79 6.11 8.01
C GLU A 381 -11.46 7.56 8.41
N ILE A 382 -11.14 8.40 7.43
CA ILE A 382 -11.00 9.85 7.59
C ILE A 382 -12.13 10.54 6.84
N ASN A 383 -12.87 11.43 7.51
CA ASN A 383 -13.83 12.29 6.82
C ASN A 383 -13.08 13.38 6.04
N ILE A 384 -12.66 13.06 4.81
CA ILE A 384 -11.88 13.97 3.95
C ILE A 384 -12.64 15.26 3.65
N SER A 385 -13.97 15.21 3.46
CA SER A 385 -14.77 16.40 3.17
C SER A 385 -14.71 17.39 4.34
N GLU A 386 -14.85 16.90 5.57
CA GLU A 386 -14.75 17.71 6.79
C GLU A 386 -13.32 18.21 7.03
N LEU A 387 -12.32 17.36 6.76
CA LEU A 387 -10.91 17.74 6.86
C LEU A 387 -10.60 18.92 5.91
N LEU A 388 -10.99 18.83 4.64
CA LEU A 388 -10.77 19.89 3.66
C LEU A 388 -11.49 21.19 4.04
N LYS A 389 -12.72 21.11 4.58
CA LYS A 389 -13.45 22.28 5.11
C LYS A 389 -12.72 22.93 6.28
N LYS A 390 -12.21 22.14 7.23
CA LYS A 390 -11.45 22.64 8.39
C LYS A 390 -10.21 23.43 7.96
N PHE A 391 -9.60 23.07 6.85
CA PHE A 391 -8.41 23.71 6.29
C PHE A 391 -8.71 24.74 5.20
N ASP A 392 -9.98 25.07 4.96
CA ASP A 392 -10.45 26.03 3.95
C ASP A 392 -9.86 25.75 2.56
N LEU A 393 -9.89 24.47 2.16
CA LEU A 393 -9.42 23.98 0.86
C LEU A 393 -10.62 23.52 0.01
N PRO A 394 -11.39 24.44 -0.59
CA PRO A 394 -12.52 24.08 -1.43
C PRO A 394 -12.01 23.40 -2.72
N LEU A 395 -12.56 22.22 -2.99
CA LEU A 395 -12.33 21.48 -4.24
C LEU A 395 -13.64 21.37 -5.01
N SER A 396 -13.58 21.58 -6.31
CA SER A 396 -14.68 21.29 -7.23
C SER A 396 -14.36 20.02 -8.03
N PHE A 397 -15.37 19.17 -8.19
CA PHE A 397 -15.25 17.90 -8.90
C PHE A 397 -16.26 17.86 -10.03
N ASN A 398 -15.89 17.26 -11.15
CA ASN A 398 -16.76 17.06 -12.31
C ASN A 398 -17.74 15.90 -12.08
N SER A 399 -17.45 14.99 -11.14
CA SER A 399 -18.31 13.85 -10.80
C SER A 399 -18.03 13.31 -9.40
N SER A 400 -19.00 12.57 -8.84
CA SER A 400 -18.82 11.84 -7.57
C SER A 400 -17.74 10.74 -7.66
N ARG A 401 -17.48 10.18 -8.86
CA ARG A 401 -16.39 9.22 -9.06
C ARG A 401 -15.02 9.88 -8.94
N GLU A 402 -14.88 11.08 -9.48
CA GLU A 402 -13.66 11.88 -9.36
C GLU A 402 -13.41 12.30 -7.91
N GLU A 403 -14.44 12.81 -7.22
CA GLU A 403 -14.37 13.12 -5.79
C GLU A 403 -13.91 11.91 -4.97
N ASN A 404 -14.57 10.76 -5.13
CA ASN A 404 -14.23 9.54 -4.40
C ASN A 404 -12.80 9.06 -4.66
N ALA A 405 -12.35 9.12 -5.92
CA ALA A 405 -11.00 8.72 -6.30
C ALA A 405 -9.93 9.61 -5.64
N ILE A 406 -10.15 10.93 -5.65
CA ILE A 406 -9.26 11.91 -5.01
C ILE A 406 -9.27 11.71 -3.50
N PHE A 407 -10.44 11.55 -2.89
CA PHE A 407 -10.57 11.36 -1.44
C PHE A 407 -9.89 10.08 -0.97
N LYS A 408 -10.12 8.94 -1.64
CA LYS A 408 -9.42 7.68 -1.29
C LYS A 408 -7.91 7.80 -1.43
N THR A 409 -7.44 8.46 -2.50
CA THR A 409 -6.00 8.64 -2.69
C THR A 409 -5.40 9.51 -1.60
N LEU A 410 -6.05 10.63 -1.26
CA LEU A 410 -5.62 11.51 -0.17
C LEU A 410 -5.65 10.79 1.19
N GLU A 411 -6.73 10.05 1.47
CA GLU A 411 -6.91 9.28 2.69
C GLU A 411 -5.80 8.23 2.85
N GLY A 412 -5.49 7.47 1.80
CA GLY A 412 -4.41 6.50 1.81
C GLY A 412 -3.04 7.14 2.05
N LEU A 413 -2.77 8.29 1.42
CA LEU A 413 -1.54 9.06 1.65
C LEU A 413 -1.42 9.53 3.12
N LEU A 414 -2.53 10.00 3.71
CA LEU A 414 -2.58 10.40 5.12
C LEU A 414 -2.40 9.21 6.07
N LYS A 415 -3.03 8.06 5.81
CA LYS A 415 -2.85 6.82 6.60
C LYS A 415 -1.40 6.38 6.67
N ILE A 416 -0.68 6.47 5.54
CA ILE A 416 0.70 6.02 5.42
C ILE A 416 1.66 7.04 6.02
N LEU A 417 1.54 8.32 5.64
CA LEU A 417 2.52 9.34 6.00
C LEU A 417 2.19 10.08 7.29
N TYR A 418 0.92 10.23 7.64
CA TYR A 418 0.46 11.06 8.76
C TYR A 418 -0.60 10.35 9.61
N PRO A 419 -0.32 9.16 10.19
CA PRO A 419 -1.29 8.43 11.01
C PRO A 419 -1.75 9.22 12.25
N GLU A 420 -1.06 10.31 12.61
CA GLU A 420 -1.47 11.21 13.69
C GLU A 420 -2.79 11.94 13.40
N VAL A 421 -3.26 11.95 12.15
CA VAL A 421 -4.59 12.50 11.81
C VAL A 421 -5.73 11.84 12.59
N TYR A 422 -5.52 10.62 13.11
CA TYR A 422 -6.47 9.92 13.96
C TYR A 422 -6.39 10.28 15.44
N ILE A 423 -5.39 11.05 15.85
CA ILE A 423 -5.18 11.47 17.24
C ILE A 423 -5.84 12.85 17.44
N GLU A 424 -6.56 13.01 18.54
CA GLU A 424 -7.14 14.30 18.94
C GLU A 424 -6.05 15.38 19.09
N ASN A 425 -6.36 16.61 18.68
CA ASN A 425 -5.43 17.76 18.69
C ASN A 425 -4.20 17.63 17.77
N ASN A 426 -4.32 16.89 16.66
CA ASN A 426 -3.25 16.87 15.67
C ASN A 426 -3.00 18.24 15.01
N ASN A 427 -1.72 18.50 14.72
CA ASN A 427 -1.24 19.71 14.06
C ASN A 427 -0.79 19.40 12.62
N LEU A 428 -1.68 18.81 11.81
CA LEU A 428 -1.41 18.68 10.37
C LEU A 428 -1.34 20.08 9.76
N SER A 429 -0.27 20.39 9.03
CA SER A 429 -0.14 21.70 8.38
C SER A 429 -1.03 21.77 7.13
N GLN A 430 -1.71 22.90 6.91
CA GLN A 430 -2.46 23.18 5.68
C GLN A 430 -1.58 22.99 4.42
N LYS A 431 -0.30 23.37 4.50
CA LYS A 431 0.67 23.21 3.40
C LYS A 431 0.90 21.73 3.04
N ILE A 432 1.04 20.88 4.05
CA ILE A 432 1.19 19.43 3.88
C ILE A 432 -0.08 18.84 3.25
N LEU A 433 -1.24 19.19 3.81
CA LEU A 433 -2.52 18.71 3.29
C LEU A 433 -2.71 19.11 1.82
N ASN A 434 -2.44 20.37 1.48
CA ASN A 434 -2.52 20.87 0.11
C ASN A 434 -1.55 20.11 -0.83
N PHE A 435 -0.32 19.84 -0.39
CA PHE A 435 0.62 19.02 -1.16
C PHE A 435 0.09 17.62 -1.46
N LEU A 436 -0.47 16.92 -0.47
CA LEU A 436 -1.03 15.58 -0.66
C LEU A 436 -2.29 15.60 -1.54
N VAL A 437 -3.13 16.62 -1.40
CA VAL A 437 -4.30 16.85 -2.27
C VAL A 437 -3.86 16.97 -3.73
N VAL A 438 -2.82 17.76 -4.02
CA VAL A 438 -2.31 17.94 -5.39
C VAL A 438 -1.85 16.62 -6.00
N ILE A 439 -1.18 15.76 -5.22
CA ILE A 439 -0.78 14.42 -5.70
C ILE A 439 -2.01 13.59 -6.06
N ALA A 440 -3.01 13.53 -5.18
CA ALA A 440 -4.24 12.79 -5.39
C ALA A 440 -5.01 13.25 -6.64
N ILE A 441 -5.02 14.57 -6.88
CA ILE A 441 -5.64 15.15 -8.07
C ILE A 441 -4.86 14.81 -9.33
N GLN A 442 -3.53 14.89 -9.31
CA GLN A 442 -2.70 14.59 -10.48
C GLN A 442 -2.89 13.16 -10.99
N THR A 443 -3.00 12.18 -10.07
CA THR A 443 -3.22 10.78 -10.45
C THR A 443 -4.61 10.54 -11.03
N ARG A 444 -5.63 11.22 -10.52
CA ARG A 444 -6.99 11.14 -11.08
C ARG A 444 -7.11 11.90 -12.41
N GLN A 445 -6.46 13.05 -12.52
CA GLN A 445 -6.42 13.83 -13.75
C GLN A 445 -5.72 13.08 -14.89
N THR A 446 -4.73 12.24 -14.57
CA THR A 446 -4.10 11.34 -15.54
C THR A 446 -5.10 10.36 -16.15
N VAL A 447 -6.04 9.83 -15.36
CA VAL A 447 -7.17 9.00 -15.84
C VAL A 447 -8.09 9.82 -16.75
N ASN A 448 -8.53 10.99 -16.27
CA ASN A 448 -9.42 11.89 -17.02
C ASN A 448 -8.81 12.29 -18.37
N ASN A 449 -7.50 12.52 -18.43
CA ASN A 449 -6.79 12.86 -19.65
C ASN A 449 -6.72 11.70 -20.65
N GLN A 450 -6.55 10.45 -20.19
CA GLN A 450 -6.63 9.29 -21.07
C GLN A 450 -8.06 9.08 -21.62
N ILE A 451 -9.10 9.33 -20.80
CA ILE A 451 -10.49 9.34 -21.28
C ILE A 451 -10.67 10.42 -22.37
N ALA A 452 -10.19 11.64 -22.12
CA ALA A 452 -10.27 12.73 -23.08
C ALA A 452 -9.51 12.44 -24.39
N ILE A 453 -8.39 11.72 -24.33
CA ILE A 453 -7.67 11.25 -25.53
C ILE A 453 -8.54 10.30 -26.35
N ILE A 454 -9.12 9.28 -25.71
CA ILE A 454 -9.96 8.27 -26.37
C ILE A 454 -11.23 8.91 -26.98
N GLU A 455 -11.87 9.81 -26.23
CA GLU A 455 -13.09 10.52 -26.66
C GLU A 455 -12.79 11.74 -27.55
N LYS A 456 -11.52 12.01 -27.85
CA LYS A 456 -11.07 13.16 -28.66
C LYS A 456 -11.54 14.52 -28.12
N ARG A 457 -11.65 14.66 -26.80
CA ARG A 457 -11.99 15.90 -26.09
C ARG A 457 -10.74 16.73 -25.76
N GLU A 458 -10.94 17.94 -25.26
CA GLU A 458 -9.85 18.73 -24.67
C GLU A 458 -9.31 18.06 -23.41
N LEU A 459 -7.99 18.14 -23.21
CA LEU A 459 -7.37 17.61 -22.00
C LEU A 459 -7.71 18.52 -20.83
N GLY A 460 -7.96 17.92 -19.65
CA GLY A 460 -8.16 18.71 -18.45
C GLY A 460 -6.85 19.36 -18.00
N ASN A 461 -6.96 20.60 -17.54
CA ASN A 461 -5.79 21.39 -17.24
C ASN A 461 -5.25 21.06 -15.84
N ILE A 462 -4.07 20.43 -15.75
CA ILE A 462 -3.40 20.15 -14.46
C ILE A 462 -2.92 21.45 -13.79
N SER A 463 -2.89 22.57 -14.52
CA SER A 463 -2.32 23.85 -14.07
C SER A 463 -3.16 24.62 -13.04
N PHE A 464 -4.33 24.13 -12.61
CA PHE A 464 -5.12 24.79 -11.58
C PHE A 464 -4.46 24.75 -10.19
N TYR A 465 -3.52 23.82 -9.96
CA TYR A 465 -2.76 23.75 -8.71
C TYR A 465 -1.38 24.34 -8.89
N PRO A 466 -1.00 25.35 -8.10
CA PRO A 466 0.24 26.06 -8.33
C PRO A 466 1.43 25.16 -7.98
N TYR A 467 2.37 25.03 -8.92
CA TYR A 467 3.53 24.13 -8.77
C TYR A 467 4.42 24.49 -7.58
N ASN A 468 4.32 25.73 -7.07
CA ASN A 468 4.98 26.17 -5.84
C ASN A 468 4.56 25.35 -4.60
N ILE A 469 3.43 24.63 -4.62
CA ILE A 469 3.04 23.69 -3.57
C ILE A 469 4.10 22.59 -3.42
N LYS A 470 4.81 22.22 -4.49
CA LYS A 470 5.95 21.29 -4.41
C LYS A 470 7.06 21.81 -3.49
N ASN A 471 7.14 23.10 -3.20
CA ASN A 471 8.12 23.63 -2.25
C ASN A 471 7.93 23.10 -0.82
N VAL A 472 6.73 22.61 -0.47
CA VAL A 472 6.51 21.88 0.79
C VAL A 472 7.37 20.62 0.89
N TYR A 473 7.71 20.02 -0.26
CA TYR A 473 8.59 18.85 -0.33
C TYR A 473 10.08 19.25 -0.42
N PHE A 474 10.44 20.19 -1.29
CA PHE A 474 11.86 20.54 -1.50
C PHE A 474 12.43 21.51 -0.47
N ASN A 475 11.57 22.28 0.20
CA ASN A 475 11.92 23.31 1.17
C ASN A 475 13.01 24.27 0.66
N LEU A 476 12.83 24.80 -0.55
CA LEU A 476 13.78 25.74 -1.15
C LEU A 476 13.55 27.16 -0.63
N GLU A 477 14.66 27.87 -0.43
CA GLU A 477 14.72 29.30 -0.13
C GLU A 477 15.25 30.08 -1.34
N GLY A 478 14.96 31.39 -1.40
CA GLY A 478 15.41 32.26 -2.49
C GLY A 478 14.56 32.18 -3.77
N SER A 479 15.15 32.58 -4.90
CA SER A 479 14.44 32.70 -6.18
C SER A 479 14.49 31.37 -6.96
N TYR A 480 13.32 30.73 -7.07
CA TYR A 480 13.14 29.48 -7.82
C TYR A 480 11.83 29.47 -8.60
N VAL A 481 11.76 28.64 -9.64
CA VAL A 481 10.56 28.39 -10.44
C VAL A 481 10.36 26.91 -10.63
N TYR A 482 9.14 26.44 -10.36
CA TYR A 482 8.75 25.07 -10.64
C TYR A 482 8.09 24.95 -12.01
N THR A 483 8.43 23.89 -12.72
CA THR A 483 7.71 23.39 -13.89
C THR A 483 7.23 21.97 -13.60
N PRO A 484 6.42 21.33 -14.48
CA PRO A 484 6.01 19.94 -14.29
C PRO A 484 7.20 19.00 -14.06
N HIS A 485 8.28 19.19 -14.83
CA HIS A 485 9.41 18.26 -14.95
C HIS A 485 10.74 18.76 -14.34
N ARG A 486 10.87 20.05 -14.05
CA ARG A 486 12.12 20.65 -13.53
C ARG A 486 11.88 21.75 -12.49
N ILE A 487 12.86 21.94 -11.62
CA ILE A 487 13.00 23.12 -10.76
C ILE A 487 14.15 23.96 -11.27
N PHE A 488 13.92 25.26 -11.43
CA PHE A 488 14.95 26.24 -11.77
C PHE A 488 15.28 27.02 -10.50
N ILE A 489 16.55 27.09 -10.14
CA ILE A 489 17.04 27.80 -8.95
C ILE A 489 18.05 28.84 -9.42
N ASN A 490 17.80 30.10 -9.08
CA ASN A 490 18.69 31.20 -9.38
C ASN A 490 19.74 31.34 -8.26
N GLU A 491 21.02 31.18 -8.60
CA GLU A 491 22.17 31.29 -7.69
C GLU A 491 22.94 32.61 -7.89
N GLY A 492 22.30 33.62 -8.48
CA GLY A 492 22.85 34.96 -8.70
C GLY A 492 23.67 35.08 -9.99
N THR A 493 24.71 34.26 -10.17
CA THR A 493 25.54 34.24 -11.41
C THR A 493 25.30 33.01 -12.28
N ALA A 494 24.64 32.00 -11.72
CA ALA A 494 24.33 30.74 -12.36
C ALA A 494 22.87 30.35 -12.13
N ILE A 495 22.38 29.46 -12.98
CA ILE A 495 21.09 28.81 -12.85
C ILE A 495 21.31 27.30 -12.67
N ARG A 496 20.70 26.73 -11.64
CA ARG A 496 20.67 25.29 -11.40
C ARG A 496 19.30 24.72 -11.76
N LYS A 497 19.28 23.57 -12.43
CA LYS A 497 18.08 22.93 -12.96
C LYS A 497 18.01 21.49 -12.47
N ILE A 498 17.10 21.25 -11.53
CA ILE A 498 16.89 19.94 -10.91
C ILE A 498 15.77 19.21 -11.66
N PRO A 499 16.01 18.03 -12.25
CA PRO A 499 14.96 17.24 -12.87
C PRO A 499 14.09 16.55 -11.82
N LEU A 500 12.78 16.48 -12.08
CA LEU A 500 11.79 15.83 -11.21
C LEU A 500 11.44 14.41 -11.66
N ASP A 501 11.71 14.11 -12.93
CA ASP A 501 11.40 12.87 -13.63
C ASP A 501 12.36 12.68 -14.82
N THR A 502 12.18 11.58 -15.55
CA THR A 502 12.97 11.26 -16.76
C THR A 502 12.85 12.30 -17.85
N VAL A 503 11.66 12.88 -18.03
CA VAL A 503 11.43 13.98 -18.98
C VAL A 503 12.36 15.15 -18.62
N GLY A 504 12.44 15.52 -17.35
CA GLY A 504 13.34 16.55 -16.85
C GLY A 504 14.81 16.28 -17.16
N ILE A 505 15.27 15.03 -16.99
CA ILE A 505 16.63 14.62 -17.32
C ILE A 505 16.90 14.77 -18.82
N GLU A 506 15.98 14.31 -19.66
CA GLU A 506 16.14 14.39 -21.11
C GLU A 506 16.20 15.84 -21.60
N ILE A 507 15.36 16.71 -21.04
CA ILE A 507 15.41 18.15 -21.36
C ILE A 507 16.77 18.74 -20.96
N ASN A 508 17.29 18.39 -19.77
CA ASN A 508 18.61 18.85 -19.34
C ASN A 508 19.72 18.33 -20.26
N LYS A 509 19.65 17.09 -20.74
CA LYS A 509 20.60 16.52 -21.71
C LYS A 509 20.57 17.23 -23.06
N LEU A 510 19.38 17.55 -23.58
CA LEU A 510 19.23 18.33 -24.81
C LEU A 510 19.85 19.71 -24.67
N GLU A 511 19.65 20.35 -23.53
CA GLU A 511 20.22 21.65 -23.23
C GLU A 511 21.76 21.60 -23.12
N ILE A 512 22.31 20.58 -22.46
CA ILE A 512 23.76 20.32 -22.43
C ILE A 512 24.35 20.19 -23.84
N ASN A 513 23.68 19.46 -24.74
CA ASN A 513 24.16 19.30 -26.11
C ASN A 513 24.21 20.63 -26.86
N TYR A 514 23.24 21.51 -26.64
CA TYR A 514 23.27 22.86 -27.20
C TYR A 514 24.41 23.70 -26.61
N LEU A 515 24.60 23.66 -25.28
CA LEU A 515 25.68 24.38 -24.60
C LEU A 515 27.06 23.94 -25.12
N LYS A 516 27.25 22.63 -25.38
CA LYS A 516 28.44 22.09 -26.03
C LYS A 516 28.65 22.65 -27.44
N GLN A 517 27.61 22.70 -28.27
CA GLN A 517 27.70 23.23 -29.64
C GLN A 517 28.12 24.71 -29.67
N MET A 518 27.70 25.48 -28.66
CA MET A 518 28.00 26.90 -28.53
C MET A 518 29.26 27.20 -27.71
N ASN A 519 30.04 26.18 -27.31
CA ASN A 519 31.22 26.30 -26.46
C ASN A 519 30.98 27.05 -25.13
N TYR A 520 29.80 26.88 -24.52
CA TYR A 520 29.47 27.44 -23.21
C TYR A 520 29.87 26.49 -22.07
N GLN A 521 30.26 27.07 -20.93
CA GLN A 521 30.56 26.31 -19.71
C GLN A 521 29.27 25.87 -18.99
N PHE A 522 29.27 24.62 -18.52
CA PHE A 522 28.21 24.02 -17.71
C PHE A 522 28.78 22.92 -16.81
N GLU A 523 28.03 22.56 -15.77
CA GLU A 523 28.31 21.47 -14.85
C GLU A 523 27.11 20.50 -14.85
N GLU A 524 27.41 19.20 -14.93
CA GLU A 524 26.43 18.13 -14.70
C GLU A 524 26.63 17.60 -13.28
N MET A 525 25.55 17.55 -12.50
CA MET A 525 25.59 17.15 -11.09
C MET A 525 24.58 16.04 -10.82
N GLY A 526 24.89 15.17 -9.86
CA GLY A 526 23.95 14.18 -9.34
C GLY A 526 23.20 13.40 -10.43
N ILE A 527 21.86 13.41 -10.35
CA ILE A 527 20.97 12.67 -11.23
C ILE A 527 20.52 13.54 -12.42
N GLY A 528 21.46 13.93 -13.28
CA GLY A 528 21.15 14.74 -14.47
C GLY A 528 20.73 16.18 -14.14
N GLU A 529 21.17 16.70 -12.99
CA GLU A 529 21.06 18.14 -12.70
C GLU A 529 22.01 18.92 -13.61
N LEU A 530 21.55 20.08 -14.06
CA LEU A 530 22.32 20.97 -14.93
C LEU A 530 22.53 22.32 -14.24
N ARG A 531 23.77 22.80 -14.25
CA ARG A 531 24.13 24.13 -13.78
C ARG A 531 24.95 24.88 -14.82
N HIS A 532 24.59 26.13 -15.12
CA HIS A 532 25.36 26.99 -16.05
C HIS A 532 25.12 28.49 -15.77
N SER A 533 25.92 29.38 -16.37
CA SER A 533 25.83 30.83 -16.13
C SER A 533 24.51 31.46 -16.62
N LEU A 534 24.00 32.47 -15.90
CA LEU A 534 22.82 33.26 -16.28
C LEU A 534 23.05 34.20 -17.47
N ASN A 535 24.28 34.63 -17.73
CA ASN A 535 24.59 35.41 -18.94
C ASN A 535 24.27 34.61 -20.21
N ILE A 536 24.36 33.28 -20.13
CA ILE A 536 23.93 32.36 -21.18
C ILE A 536 22.40 32.37 -21.32
N THR A 537 21.63 32.46 -20.22
CA THR A 537 20.15 32.51 -20.28
C THR A 537 19.59 33.79 -20.88
N ASN A 538 20.28 34.92 -20.77
CA ASN A 538 19.85 36.18 -21.39
C ASN A 538 20.16 36.23 -22.90
N ASN A 539 21.20 35.50 -23.34
CA ASN A 539 21.59 35.37 -24.76
C ASN A 539 20.97 34.14 -25.45
N PHE A 540 20.53 33.13 -24.70
CA PHE A 540 19.46 32.25 -25.15
C PHE A 540 18.29 33.18 -25.41
N GLU A 541 18.02 33.52 -26.67
CA GLU A 541 16.82 34.28 -26.98
C GLU A 541 15.66 33.64 -26.21
N LYS A 542 14.80 34.43 -25.55
CA LYS A 542 13.60 33.89 -24.89
C LYS A 542 12.73 33.06 -25.86
N SER A 543 13.00 33.16 -27.17
CA SER A 543 12.49 32.33 -28.27
C SER A 543 13.17 30.97 -28.49
N ASN A 544 14.33 30.66 -27.90
CA ASN A 544 15.08 29.43 -28.17
C ASN A 544 14.80 28.28 -27.18
N LEU A 545 14.21 28.57 -26.02
CA LEU A 545 13.61 27.55 -25.14
C LEU A 545 12.09 27.56 -25.31
N MET A 546 11.62 27.17 -26.50
CA MET A 546 10.18 27.03 -26.78
C MET A 546 9.59 25.78 -26.13
N PHE A 547 9.94 25.49 -24.87
CA PHE A 547 9.51 24.28 -24.19
C PHE A 547 8.05 24.38 -23.75
N ASN A 548 7.13 23.72 -24.45
CA ASN A 548 5.72 23.67 -24.06
C ASN A 548 5.57 22.67 -22.91
N TYR A 549 5.38 23.19 -21.69
CA TYR A 549 5.31 22.38 -20.46
C TYR A 549 4.06 21.50 -20.34
N LEU A 550 3.05 21.70 -21.19
CA LEU A 550 1.91 20.79 -21.31
C LEU A 550 2.20 19.65 -22.32
N THR A 551 3.17 19.85 -23.22
CA THR A 551 3.39 18.96 -24.37
C THR A 551 4.81 18.39 -24.50
N GLY A 552 5.79 18.86 -23.73
CA GLY A 552 7.17 18.38 -23.80
C GLY A 552 7.97 18.83 -25.04
N ASN A 553 7.53 19.86 -25.79
CA ASN A 553 8.17 20.26 -27.07
C ASN A 553 9.03 21.48 -26.99
N ILE A 554 10.07 21.56 -27.83
CA ILE A 554 10.57 22.83 -28.38
C ILE A 554 9.69 23.19 -29.60
N GLU A 555 8.78 24.16 -29.47
CA GLU A 555 7.92 24.62 -30.58
C GLU A 555 8.60 25.74 -31.39
N LYS A 556 8.15 26.06 -32.62
CA LYS A 556 8.64 27.23 -33.36
C LYS A 556 7.63 28.37 -33.21
N SER A 557 8.17 29.58 -33.13
CA SER A 557 7.51 30.85 -32.78
C SER A 557 6.05 31.06 -33.21
N GLY A 558 5.25 31.61 -32.29
CA GLY A 558 4.11 32.45 -32.66
C GLY A 558 2.83 32.23 -31.88
N GLN A 559 2.67 31.12 -31.16
CA GLN A 559 1.49 30.86 -30.35
C GLN A 559 1.95 30.36 -28.96
N TYR A 560 1.42 31.00 -27.92
CA TYR A 560 1.72 30.82 -26.49
C TYR A 560 2.91 31.62 -25.91
N ASN A 561 2.55 32.77 -25.33
CA ASN A 561 3.34 33.53 -24.36
C ASN A 561 3.29 32.82 -22.99
N ILE A 562 4.13 31.82 -22.71
CA ILE A 562 4.16 31.18 -21.38
C ILE A 562 5.38 31.59 -20.55
N ILE A 563 6.44 32.17 -21.13
CA ILE A 563 7.47 32.87 -20.34
C ILE A 563 7.00 34.29 -19.94
N LYS A 564 5.99 34.88 -20.59
CA LYS A 564 5.48 36.21 -20.16
C LYS A 564 4.75 36.18 -18.82
N SER A 565 4.27 35.03 -18.35
CA SER A 565 3.54 34.90 -17.08
C SER A 565 4.36 34.29 -15.94
N TYR A 566 5.55 33.74 -16.21
CA TYR A 566 6.57 33.51 -15.19
C TYR A 566 7.60 34.63 -15.29
N SER A 567 7.23 35.82 -14.80
CA SER A 567 8.25 36.67 -14.21
C SER A 567 9.01 35.80 -13.20
N LEU A 568 10.34 35.95 -13.12
CA LEU A 568 11.02 35.66 -11.87
C LEU A 568 10.19 36.37 -10.80
N ILE A 569 9.40 35.61 -10.05
CA ILE A 569 8.62 36.19 -8.98
C ILE A 569 9.68 36.53 -7.95
N ASN A 570 10.05 37.81 -7.91
CA ASN A 570 10.61 38.41 -6.72
C ASN A 570 9.52 38.23 -5.65
N PHE A 571 9.70 37.26 -4.77
CA PHE A 571 9.15 37.32 -3.42
C PHE A 571 10.30 37.70 -2.49
#